data_AF-K0TGH0-F1
#
_entry.id   AF-K0TGH0-F1
#
_cell.length_a   1.000
_cell.length_b   1.000
_cell.length_c   1.000
_cell.angle_alpha   90.00
_cell.angle_beta   90.00
_cell.angle_gamma   90.00
#
_symmetry.space_group_name_H-M   'P 1'
#
loop_
_entity.id
_entity.type
_entity.pdbx_description
1 polymer ?
#
loop_
_entity_poly.entity_id
_entity_poly.type
_entity_poly.pdbx_seq_one_letter_code
_entity_poly.pdbx_strand_id
1 'polypeptide(L)'
;MSALPKKVCYALARYHSCTLIMRFYESICGRIILKIDGNGMGSNNDRAIDVMDKLTRDAYKASIRTSQLLKNQEVLPGKVVLADGTEVSTSRELGRQMFSTCLWSNIIPFLAELTVQQGLLLYEYGMYYMNTKKRIQRSSHSDDEDEKTNNISESAYALTISIQSTRLSVARGVSFIVASFGGAFGTILLPGWGAVFGIQLGDSFVNALLD
;
A
#
# COMPACT_ATOMS: atom_id res chain seq x y z
N MET A 1 -12.84 0.57 32.11
CA MET A 1 -12.35 -0.65 31.40
C MET A 1 -13.22 -1.10 30.21
N SER A 2 -14.24 -0.34 29.77
CA SER A 2 -15.13 -0.71 28.64
C SER A 2 -14.67 -0.25 27.24
N ALA A 3 -13.50 0.39 27.12
CA ALA A 3 -12.99 0.92 25.85
C ALA A 3 -12.18 -0.09 25.01
N LEU A 4 -11.65 -1.14 25.64
CA LEU A 4 -10.89 -2.23 25.00
C LEU A 4 -11.69 -2.98 23.91
N PRO A 5 -12.93 -3.43 24.15
CA PRO A 5 -13.67 -4.19 23.13
C PRO A 5 -13.96 -3.38 21.86
N LYS A 6 -14.17 -2.06 21.99
CA LYS A 6 -14.41 -1.17 20.85
C LYS A 6 -13.16 -1.01 19.97
N LYS A 7 -11.98 -0.85 20.57
CA LYS A 7 -10.71 -0.72 19.83
C LYS A 7 -10.36 -2.01 19.09
N VAL A 8 -10.57 -3.17 19.73
CA VAL A 8 -10.33 -4.49 19.10
C VAL A 8 -11.31 -4.72 17.95
N CYS A 9 -12.59 -4.41 18.14
CA CYS A 9 -13.59 -4.52 17.08
C CYS A 9 -13.25 -3.63 15.88
N TYR A 10 -12.80 -2.40 16.14
CA TYR A 10 -12.37 -1.48 15.08
C TYR A 10 -11.14 -2.01 14.33
N ALA A 11 -10.13 -2.52 15.05
CA ALA A 11 -8.96 -3.12 14.44
C ALA A 11 -9.31 -4.34 13.56
N LEU A 12 -10.20 -5.21 14.03
CA LEU A 12 -10.70 -6.35 13.26
C LEU A 12 -11.49 -5.91 12.02
N ALA A 13 -12.40 -4.95 12.16
CA ALA A 13 -13.17 -4.42 11.04
C ALA A 13 -12.25 -3.80 9.98
N ARG A 14 -11.24 -3.03 10.40
CA ARG A 14 -10.23 -2.47 9.50
C ARG A 14 -9.44 -3.58 8.80
N TYR A 15 -8.98 -4.59 9.54
CA TYR A 15 -8.21 -5.71 8.99
C TYR A 15 -9.00 -6.47 7.92
N HIS A 16 -10.27 -6.81 8.21
CA HIS A 16 -11.14 -7.47 7.24
C HIS A 16 -11.49 -6.58 6.06
N SER A 17 -11.70 -5.28 6.27
CA SER A 17 -11.95 -4.33 5.18
C SER A 17 -10.75 -4.23 4.25
N CYS A 18 -9.53 -4.08 4.79
CA CYS A 18 -8.31 -4.11 3.99
C CYS A 18 -8.21 -5.43 3.20
N THR A 19 -8.49 -6.56 3.84
CA THR A 19 -8.43 -7.88 3.19
C THR A 19 -9.43 -8.00 2.03
N LEU A 20 -10.68 -7.57 2.22
CA LEU A 20 -11.69 -7.57 1.17
C LEU A 20 -11.30 -6.63 0.01
N ILE A 21 -10.78 -5.44 0.31
CA ILE A 21 -10.32 -4.50 -0.73
C ILE A 21 -9.10 -5.04 -1.47
N MET A 22 -8.15 -5.70 -0.79
CA MET A 22 -7.03 -6.38 -1.46
C MET A 22 -7.54 -7.43 -2.44
N ARG A 23 -8.46 -8.31 -2.03
CA ARG A 23 -9.09 -9.31 -2.91
C ARG A 23 -9.87 -8.68 -4.06
N PHE A 24 -10.52 -7.56 -3.81
CA PHE A 24 -11.22 -6.80 -4.84
C PHE A 24 -10.24 -6.22 -5.86
N TYR A 25 -9.12 -5.64 -5.43
CA TYR A 25 -8.08 -5.16 -6.33
C TYR A 25 -7.42 -6.28 -7.12
N GLU A 26 -7.11 -7.42 -6.49
CA GLU A 26 -6.63 -8.61 -7.22
C GLU A 26 -7.63 -9.03 -8.30
N SER A 27 -8.93 -9.05 -7.98
CA SER A 27 -9.98 -9.38 -8.96
C SER A 27 -10.11 -8.32 -10.06
N ILE A 28 -9.96 -7.03 -9.75
CA ILE A 28 -9.99 -5.97 -10.75
C ILE A 28 -8.76 -6.06 -11.66
N CYS A 29 -7.56 -6.14 -11.09
CA CYS A 29 -6.32 -6.30 -11.84
C CYS A 29 -6.41 -7.52 -12.75
N GLY A 30 -6.83 -8.67 -12.22
CA GLY A 30 -7.06 -9.88 -13.03
C GLY A 30 -8.04 -9.64 -14.17
N ARG A 31 -9.20 -9.02 -13.92
CA ARG A 31 -10.21 -8.78 -14.96
C ARG A 31 -9.80 -7.73 -15.99
N ILE A 32 -9.18 -6.62 -15.57
CA ILE A 32 -8.76 -5.54 -16.46
C ILE A 32 -7.61 -6.04 -17.34
N ILE A 33 -6.60 -6.65 -16.73
CA ILE A 33 -5.43 -7.16 -17.44
C ILE A 33 -5.84 -8.29 -18.41
N LEU A 34 -6.63 -9.26 -17.96
CA LEU A 34 -7.10 -10.36 -18.83
C LEU A 34 -8.10 -9.91 -19.91
N LYS A 35 -8.91 -8.87 -19.67
CA LYS A 35 -9.83 -8.33 -20.71
C LYS A 35 -9.12 -7.49 -21.76
N ILE A 36 -8.08 -6.74 -21.38
CA ILE A 36 -7.26 -5.98 -22.33
C ILE A 36 -6.57 -6.94 -23.32
N ASP A 37 -6.20 -8.14 -22.88
CA ASP A 37 -5.51 -9.13 -23.71
C ASP A 37 -6.42 -10.07 -24.51
N GLY A 38 -7.71 -10.13 -24.20
CA GLY A 38 -8.69 -10.95 -24.92
C GLY A 38 -8.92 -10.55 -26.39
N ASN A 39 -8.37 -9.42 -26.84
CA ASN A 39 -8.54 -8.89 -28.19
C ASN A 39 -7.27 -9.01 -29.07
N GLY A 40 -6.18 -9.61 -28.57
CA GLY A 40 -4.90 -9.67 -29.29
C GLY A 40 -3.97 -10.80 -28.86
N MET A 41 -4.08 -11.94 -29.55
CA MET A 41 -2.98 -12.82 -29.98
C MET A 41 -1.82 -13.09 -28.98
N GLY A 42 -1.97 -14.11 -28.12
CA GLY A 42 -0.91 -14.99 -27.57
C GLY A 42 0.19 -14.41 -26.67
N SER A 43 0.88 -13.35 -27.09
CA SER A 43 2.09 -12.81 -26.46
C SER A 43 1.80 -11.88 -25.27
N ASN A 44 0.68 -11.16 -25.31
CA ASN A 44 0.34 -10.23 -24.22
C ASN A 44 -0.15 -10.95 -22.96
N ASN A 45 -0.80 -12.11 -23.11
CA ASN A 45 -1.32 -12.89 -22.00
C ASN A 45 -0.21 -13.39 -21.05
N ASP A 46 0.96 -13.74 -21.59
CA ASP A 46 2.12 -14.13 -20.77
C ASP A 46 2.66 -12.96 -19.93
N ARG A 47 2.63 -11.75 -20.51
CA ARG A 47 3.03 -10.52 -19.80
C ARG A 47 2.03 -10.16 -18.71
N ALA A 48 0.73 -10.32 -18.96
CA ALA A 48 -0.32 -10.16 -17.98
C ALA A 48 -0.18 -11.11 -16.79
N ILE A 49 0.10 -12.38 -17.07
CA ILE A 49 0.35 -13.41 -16.05
C ILE A 49 1.61 -13.04 -15.22
N ASP A 50 2.69 -12.59 -15.86
CA ASP A 50 3.91 -12.15 -15.17
C ASP A 50 3.67 -10.91 -14.27
N VAL A 51 2.88 -9.93 -14.73
CA VAL A 51 2.50 -8.78 -13.90
C VAL A 51 1.66 -9.21 -12.71
N MET A 52 0.67 -10.09 -12.91
CA MET A 52 -0.15 -10.61 -11.81
C MET A 52 0.66 -11.43 -10.81
N ASP A 53 1.62 -12.24 -11.27
CA ASP A 53 2.54 -12.96 -10.39
C ASP A 53 3.37 -11.98 -9.55
N LYS A 54 3.92 -10.92 -10.16
CA LYS A 54 4.68 -9.88 -9.44
C LYS A 54 3.85 -9.14 -8.40
N LEU A 55 2.59 -8.83 -8.72
CA LEU A 55 1.67 -8.11 -7.84
C LEU A 55 1.22 -8.94 -6.64
N THR A 56 1.13 -10.26 -6.79
CA THR A 56 0.66 -11.19 -5.74
C THR A 56 1.80 -11.98 -5.11
N ARG A 57 3.05 -11.66 -5.47
CA ARG A 57 4.22 -12.43 -5.05
C ARG A 57 4.44 -12.31 -3.55
N ASP A 58 4.56 -13.45 -2.88
CA ASP A 58 4.97 -13.52 -1.48
C ASP A 58 6.46 -13.14 -1.34
N ALA A 59 6.74 -12.01 -0.68
CA ALA A 59 8.09 -11.50 -0.46
C ALA A 59 8.99 -12.51 0.30
N TYR A 60 8.43 -13.31 1.21
CA TYR A 60 9.19 -14.33 1.94
C TYR A 60 9.67 -15.43 0.99
N LYS A 61 8.76 -16.01 0.20
CA LYS A 61 9.14 -17.06 -0.76
C LYS A 61 10.01 -16.51 -1.89
N ALA A 62 9.75 -15.28 -2.33
CA ALA A 62 10.55 -14.63 -3.35
C ALA A 62 12.00 -14.43 -2.90
N SER A 63 12.22 -13.94 -1.68
CA SER A 63 13.57 -13.72 -1.14
C SER A 63 14.39 -15.01 -1.08
N ILE A 64 13.79 -16.12 -0.66
CA ILE A 64 14.45 -17.43 -0.64
C ILE A 64 14.80 -17.88 -2.06
N ARG A 65 13.84 -17.82 -3.00
CA ARG A 65 14.06 -18.24 -4.39
C ARG A 65 15.14 -17.41 -5.08
N THR A 66 15.08 -16.09 -4.97
CA THR A 66 16.05 -15.19 -5.60
C THR A 66 17.45 -15.38 -5.03
N SER A 67 17.57 -15.55 -3.71
CA SER A 67 18.86 -15.85 -3.08
C SER A 67 19.45 -17.19 -3.55
N GLN A 68 18.62 -18.24 -3.66
CA GLN A 68 19.05 -19.54 -4.17
C GLN A 68 19.47 -19.50 -5.64
N LEU A 69 18.70 -18.80 -6.48
CA LEU A 69 19.01 -18.66 -7.91
C LEU A 69 20.34 -17.94 -8.13
N LEU A 70 20.55 -16.82 -7.42
CA LEU A 70 21.79 -16.07 -7.53
C LEU A 70 22.99 -16.88 -7.00
N LYS A 71 22.81 -17.63 -5.91
CA LYS A 71 23.85 -18.52 -5.38
C LYS A 71 24.24 -19.62 -6.38
N ASN A 72 23.28 -20.13 -7.15
CA ASN A 72 23.54 -21.12 -8.19
C ASN A 72 24.22 -20.53 -9.44
N GLN A 73 24.16 -19.20 -9.62
CA GLN A 73 24.83 -18.46 -10.70
C GLN A 73 26.19 -17.87 -10.30
N GLU A 74 26.66 -18.12 -9.07
CA GLU A 74 27.97 -17.64 -8.63
C GLU A 74 29.08 -18.39 -9.35
N VAL A 75 29.84 -17.66 -10.18
CA VAL A 75 31.06 -18.15 -10.83
C VAL A 75 32.25 -18.06 -9.87
N LEU A 76 32.22 -17.06 -8.98
CA LEU A 76 33.16 -16.81 -7.89
C LEU A 76 32.36 -16.42 -6.63
N PRO A 77 32.84 -16.73 -5.43
CA PRO A 77 32.11 -16.44 -4.19
C PRO A 77 31.79 -14.94 -4.09
N GLY A 78 30.49 -14.61 -4.02
CA GLY A 78 30.00 -13.23 -3.91
C GLY A 78 30.01 -12.41 -5.21
N LYS A 79 30.29 -13.02 -6.37
CA LYS A 79 30.19 -12.38 -7.69
C LYS A 79 29.27 -13.17 -8.62
N VAL A 80 28.35 -12.45 -9.26
CA VAL A 80 27.48 -12.97 -10.32
C VAL A 80 27.83 -12.24 -11.62
N VAL A 81 27.92 -13.01 -12.71
CA VAL A 81 28.12 -12.46 -14.06
C VAL A 81 26.73 -12.21 -14.65
N LEU A 82 26.42 -10.95 -14.97
CA LEU A 82 25.18 -10.60 -15.66
C LEU A 82 25.23 -11.07 -17.13
N ALA A 83 24.07 -11.12 -17.78
CA ALA A 83 23.94 -11.51 -19.19
C ALA A 83 24.71 -10.59 -20.17
N ASP A 84 25.08 -9.39 -19.73
CA ASP A 84 25.92 -8.44 -20.46
C ASP A 84 27.43 -8.65 -20.24
N GLY A 85 27.82 -9.67 -19.47
CA GLY A 85 29.20 -9.97 -19.12
C GLY A 85 29.77 -9.10 -17.98
N THR A 86 28.97 -8.24 -17.35
CA THR A 86 29.44 -7.45 -16.21
C THR A 86 29.43 -8.25 -14.92
N GLU A 87 30.55 -8.20 -14.17
CA GLU A 87 30.63 -8.79 -12.84
C GLU A 87 30.01 -7.84 -11.81
N VAL A 88 28.95 -8.29 -11.15
CA VAL A 88 28.31 -7.53 -10.07
C VAL A 88 28.30 -8.36 -8.79
N SER A 89 28.40 -7.69 -7.65
CA SER A 89 28.28 -8.34 -6.35
C SER A 89 26.91 -9.01 -6.20
N THR A 90 26.89 -10.28 -5.79
CA THR A 90 25.67 -11.06 -5.57
C THR A 90 24.67 -10.31 -4.68
N SER A 91 25.17 -9.69 -3.62
CA SER A 91 24.35 -8.92 -2.67
C SER A 91 23.70 -7.68 -3.29
N ARG A 92 24.39 -7.00 -4.20
CA ARG A 92 23.86 -5.82 -4.88
C ARG A 92 22.74 -6.19 -5.85
N GLU A 93 22.92 -7.25 -6.62
CA GLU A 93 21.88 -7.71 -7.53
C GLU A 93 20.69 -8.33 -6.79
N LEU A 94 20.95 -9.09 -5.71
CA LEU A 94 19.92 -9.58 -4.80
C LEU A 94 19.08 -8.43 -4.24
N GLY A 95 19.74 -7.39 -3.71
CA GLY A 95 19.06 -6.20 -3.20
C GLY A 95 18.22 -5.50 -4.27
N ARG A 96 18.74 -5.34 -5.49
CA ARG A 96 18.02 -4.69 -6.60
C ARG A 96 16.77 -5.47 -7.00
N GLN A 97 16.88 -6.79 -7.18
CA GLN A 97 15.76 -7.64 -7.56
C GLN A 97 14.71 -7.71 -6.46
N MET A 98 15.16 -7.76 -5.20
CA MET A 98 14.27 -7.80 -4.05
C MET A 98 13.58 -6.48 -3.77
N PHE A 99 14.23 -5.35 -4.02
CA PHE A 99 13.59 -4.04 -3.94
C PHE A 99 12.41 -3.95 -4.91
N SER A 100 12.63 -4.27 -6.18
CA SER A 100 11.56 -4.30 -7.19
C SER A 100 10.45 -5.28 -6.79
N THR A 101 10.80 -6.48 -6.31
CA THR A 101 9.83 -7.47 -5.89
C THR A 101 9.00 -7.01 -4.68
N CYS A 102 9.62 -6.38 -3.68
CA CYS A 102 8.92 -5.80 -2.53
C CYS A 102 8.01 -4.63 -2.96
N LEU A 103 8.46 -3.81 -3.91
CA LEU A 103 7.67 -2.71 -4.45
C LEU A 103 6.41 -3.22 -5.16
N TRP A 104 6.55 -4.20 -6.06
CA TRP A 104 5.42 -4.78 -6.78
C TRP A 104 4.46 -5.56 -5.87
N SER A 105 4.97 -6.34 -4.92
CA SER A 105 4.13 -7.12 -4.02
C SER A 105 3.36 -6.27 -2.99
N ASN A 106 3.91 -5.13 -2.59
CA ASN A 106 3.27 -4.26 -1.60
C ASN A 106 2.29 -3.25 -2.21
N ILE A 107 2.20 -3.11 -3.54
CA ILE A 107 1.35 -2.08 -4.16
C ILE A 107 -0.15 -2.32 -3.91
N ILE A 108 -0.61 -3.57 -3.99
CA ILE A 108 -2.02 -3.91 -3.72
C ILE A 108 -2.36 -3.69 -2.24
N PRO A 109 -1.59 -4.23 -1.27
CA PRO A 109 -1.78 -3.92 0.14
C PRO A 109 -1.78 -2.41 0.44
N PHE A 110 -0.87 -1.66 -0.18
CA PHE A 110 -0.78 -0.22 -0.02
C PHE A 110 -2.03 0.52 -0.53
N LEU A 111 -2.47 0.24 -1.75
CA LEU A 111 -3.68 0.83 -2.32
C LEU A 111 -4.93 0.46 -1.53
N ALA A 112 -5.01 -0.78 -1.06
CA ALA A 112 -6.10 -1.24 -0.21
C ALA A 112 -6.16 -0.46 1.10
N GLU A 113 -5.03 -0.32 1.78
CA GLU A 113 -4.99 0.42 3.04
C GLU A 113 -5.30 1.91 2.84
N LEU A 114 -4.74 2.54 1.80
CA LEU A 114 -5.08 3.91 1.44
C LEU A 114 -6.59 4.07 1.22
N THR A 115 -7.21 3.14 0.50
CA THR A 115 -8.64 3.22 0.18
C THR A 115 -9.51 3.08 1.43
N VAL A 116 -9.16 2.17 2.35
CA VAL A 116 -9.85 2.06 3.64
C VAL A 116 -9.72 3.37 4.42
N GLN A 117 -8.54 3.98 4.42
CA GLN A 117 -8.30 5.23 5.14
C GLN A 117 -9.06 6.41 4.54
N GLN A 118 -9.05 6.56 3.22
CA GLN A 118 -9.83 7.59 2.53
C GLN A 118 -11.34 7.39 2.78
N GLY A 119 -11.81 6.14 2.74
CA GLY A 119 -13.20 5.80 3.06
C GLY A 119 -13.59 6.15 4.49
N LEU A 120 -12.69 5.92 5.46
CA LEU A 120 -12.91 6.29 6.85
C LEU A 120 -13.00 7.81 7.03
N LEU A 121 -12.05 8.56 6.45
CA LEU A 121 -12.06 10.03 6.50
C LEU A 121 -13.35 10.60 5.89
N LEU A 122 -13.79 10.03 4.76
CA LEU A 122 -15.05 10.43 4.11
C LEU A 122 -16.27 10.08 4.97
N TYR A 123 -16.27 8.93 5.63
CA TYR A 123 -17.36 8.51 6.53
C TYR A 123 -17.46 9.42 7.76
N GLU A 124 -16.34 9.74 8.40
CA GLU A 124 -16.30 10.67 9.54
C GLU A 124 -16.81 12.05 9.14
N TYR A 125 -16.41 12.54 7.96
CA TYR A 125 -16.94 13.78 7.40
C TYR A 125 -18.44 13.71 7.14
N GLY A 126 -18.93 12.65 6.50
CA GLY A 126 -20.36 12.47 6.22
C GLY A 126 -21.21 12.45 7.49
N MET A 127 -20.75 11.73 8.52
CA MET A 127 -21.40 11.70 9.83
C MET A 127 -21.40 13.06 10.52
N TYR A 128 -20.29 13.79 10.47
CA TYR A 128 -20.21 15.16 10.98
C TYR A 128 -21.20 16.07 10.24
N TYR A 129 -21.19 16.05 8.90
CA TYR A 129 -22.08 16.85 8.07
C TYR A 129 -23.56 16.58 8.38
N MET A 130 -23.97 15.31 8.46
CA MET A 130 -25.35 14.94 8.81
C MET A 130 -25.74 15.40 10.22
N ASN A 131 -24.83 15.32 11.18
CA ASN A 131 -25.08 15.78 12.55
C ASN A 131 -25.19 17.30 12.63
N THR A 132 -24.36 18.03 11.90
CA THR A 132 -24.40 19.49 11.80
C THR A 132 -25.67 19.94 11.09
N LYS A 133 -26.04 19.33 9.96
CA LYS A 133 -27.29 19.60 9.26
C LYS A 133 -28.53 19.36 10.14
N LYS A 134 -28.55 18.29 10.94
CA LYS A 134 -29.62 18.03 11.92
C LYS A 134 -29.69 19.10 13.02
N ARG A 135 -28.57 19.71 13.40
CA ARG A 135 -28.54 20.81 14.38
C ARG A 135 -29.05 22.10 13.74
N ILE A 136 -28.56 22.43 12.54
CA ILE A 136 -28.96 23.61 11.79
C ILE A 136 -30.47 23.55 11.50
N GLN A 137 -31.00 22.42 11.01
CA GLN A 137 -32.44 22.27 10.74
C GLN A 137 -33.32 22.43 12.01
N ARG A 138 -32.77 22.19 13.20
CA ARG A 138 -33.46 22.48 14.48
C ARG A 138 -33.40 23.95 14.87
N SER A 139 -32.41 24.70 14.38
CA SER A 139 -32.23 26.14 14.62
C SER A 139 -32.72 27.04 13.47
N SER A 140 -33.01 26.50 12.28
CA SER A 140 -33.52 27.24 11.10
C SER A 140 -34.96 27.77 11.22
N HIS A 141 -35.42 28.08 12.43
CA HIS A 141 -36.62 28.90 12.63
C HIS A 141 -36.29 30.41 12.70
N SER A 142 -35.03 30.80 12.49
CA SER A 142 -34.58 32.19 12.46
C SER A 142 -33.40 32.39 11.49
N ASP A 143 -33.64 33.24 10.49
CA ASP A 143 -32.70 34.08 9.71
C ASP A 143 -31.88 33.51 8.53
N ASP A 144 -31.93 34.27 7.42
CA ASP A 144 -31.32 34.03 6.10
C ASP A 144 -29.79 34.31 6.03
N GLU A 145 -29.16 34.77 7.11
CA GLU A 145 -27.71 35.07 7.12
C GLU A 145 -26.81 33.82 7.25
N ASP A 146 -27.38 32.66 7.62
CA ASP A 146 -26.64 31.42 7.87
C ASP A 146 -26.10 30.73 6.60
N GLU A 147 -26.62 31.04 5.41
CA GLU A 147 -26.28 30.28 4.20
C GLU A 147 -24.85 30.57 3.68
N LYS A 148 -24.37 31.82 3.77
CA LYS A 148 -23.00 32.19 3.33
C LYS A 148 -21.92 31.70 4.29
N THR A 149 -22.16 31.79 5.60
CA THR A 149 -21.27 31.30 6.66
C THR A 149 -21.16 29.78 6.62
N ASN A 150 -22.25 29.06 6.34
CA ASN A 150 -22.23 27.62 6.13
C ASN A 150 -21.38 27.20 4.91
N ASN A 151 -21.47 27.90 3.78
CA ASN A 151 -20.65 27.60 2.60
C ASN A 151 -19.13 27.83 2.85
N ILE A 152 -18.77 28.88 3.59
CA ILE A 152 -17.36 29.14 3.96
C ILE A 152 -16.85 28.08 4.94
N SER A 153 -17.70 27.66 5.89
CA SER A 153 -17.40 26.59 6.83
C SER A 153 -17.20 25.25 6.12
N GLU A 154 -18.14 24.85 5.25
CA GLU A 154 -18.07 23.61 4.47
C GLU A 154 -16.82 23.53 3.58
N SER A 155 -16.46 24.63 2.90
CA SER A 155 -15.26 24.69 2.06
C SER A 155 -13.97 24.61 2.88
N ALA A 156 -13.90 25.24 4.06
CA ALA A 156 -12.77 25.11 4.97
C ALA A 156 -12.60 23.68 5.52
N TYR A 157 -13.72 22.99 5.81
CA TYR A 157 -13.69 21.58 6.22
C TYR A 157 -13.28 20.65 5.08
N ALA A 158 -13.80 20.87 3.86
CA ALA A 158 -13.42 20.10 2.68
C ALA A 158 -11.92 20.25 2.37
N LEU A 159 -11.40 21.48 2.49
CA LEU A 159 -9.97 21.77 2.33
C LEU A 159 -9.13 21.10 3.43
N THR A 160 -9.59 21.12 4.68
CA THR A 160 -8.92 20.42 5.79
C THR A 160 -8.82 18.91 5.52
N ILE A 161 -9.89 18.30 5.02
CA ILE A 161 -9.90 16.87 4.65
C ILE A 161 -8.96 16.61 3.48
N SER A 162 -8.94 17.50 2.49
CA SER A 162 -8.06 17.37 1.33
C SER A 162 -6.58 17.43 1.75
N ILE A 163 -6.24 18.32 2.69
CA ILE A 163 -4.91 18.42 3.29
C ILE A 163 -4.58 17.16 4.12
N GLN A 164 -5.48 16.71 4.99
CA GLN A 164 -5.28 15.51 5.79
C GLN A 164 -5.12 14.25 4.92
N SER A 165 -5.93 14.13 3.88
CA SER A 165 -5.87 13.06 2.88
C SER A 165 -4.54 13.07 2.14
N THR A 166 -4.09 14.25 1.69
CA THR A 166 -2.80 14.40 1.00
C THR A 166 -1.64 14.06 1.92
N ARG A 167 -1.62 14.57 3.15
CA ARG A 167 -0.59 14.26 4.14
C ARG A 167 -0.54 12.76 4.42
N LEU A 168 -1.70 12.12 4.59
CA LEU A 168 -1.77 10.68 4.82
C LEU A 168 -1.25 9.90 3.61
N SER A 169 -1.65 10.27 2.40
CA SER A 169 -1.19 9.62 1.18
C SER A 169 0.33 9.75 0.99
N VAL A 170 0.90 10.93 1.26
CA VAL A 170 2.35 11.16 1.19
C VAL A 170 3.07 10.32 2.24
N ALA A 171 2.60 10.36 3.49
CA ALA A 171 3.21 9.59 4.58
C ALA A 171 3.25 8.10 4.28
N ARG A 172 2.15 7.56 3.78
CA ARG A 172 2.05 6.15 3.39
C ARG A 172 2.87 5.84 2.14
N GLY A 173 2.93 6.75 1.17
CA GLY A 173 3.78 6.58 -0.01
C GLY A 173 5.26 6.50 0.34
N VAL A 174 5.71 7.35 1.27
CA VAL A 174 7.09 7.28 1.81
C VAL A 174 7.31 5.98 2.57
N SER A 175 6.36 5.57 3.42
CA SER A 175 6.44 4.30 4.15
C SER A 175 6.57 3.11 3.18
N PHE A 176 5.76 3.07 2.13
CA PHE A 176 5.80 2.02 1.12
C PHE A 176 7.20 1.87 0.46
N ILE A 177 7.83 3.00 0.12
CA ILE A 177 9.18 3.01 -0.47
C ILE A 177 10.21 2.53 0.56
N VAL A 178 10.18 3.07 1.77
CA VAL A 178 11.15 2.72 2.82
C VAL A 178 10.99 1.27 3.28
N ALA A 179 9.77 0.75 3.38
CA ALA A 179 9.49 -0.65 3.63
C ALA A 179 10.05 -1.56 2.53
N SER A 180 9.97 -1.14 1.26
CA SER A 180 10.57 -1.88 0.13
C SER A 180 12.10 -1.90 0.21
N PHE A 181 12.74 -0.79 0.61
CA PHE A 181 14.17 -0.75 0.90
C PHE A 181 14.54 -1.63 2.09
N GLY A 182 13.75 -1.58 3.16
CA GLY A 182 13.92 -2.42 4.34
C GLY A 182 13.85 -3.90 4.00
N GLY A 183 12.86 -4.32 3.19
CA GLY A 183 12.72 -5.69 2.72
C GLY A 183 13.90 -6.16 1.85
N ALA A 184 14.37 -5.29 0.95
CA ALA A 184 15.55 -5.58 0.14
C ALA A 184 16.82 -5.74 1.00
N PHE A 185 17.07 -4.80 1.91
CA PHE A 185 18.23 -4.84 2.80
C PHE A 185 18.17 -6.02 3.77
N GLY A 186 16.99 -6.26 4.36
CA GLY A 186 16.76 -7.40 5.24
C GLY A 186 16.94 -8.73 4.53
N THR A 187 16.61 -8.82 3.25
CA THR A 187 16.88 -10.02 2.43
C THR A 187 18.37 -10.28 2.24
N ILE A 188 19.19 -9.23 2.12
CA ILE A 188 20.65 -9.37 2.02
C ILE A 188 21.22 -9.98 3.30
N LEU A 189 20.69 -9.59 4.46
CA LEU A 189 21.12 -10.13 5.76
C LEU A 189 20.61 -11.54 6.03
N LEU A 190 19.30 -11.76 5.82
CA LEU A 190 18.64 -13.03 6.09
C LEU A 190 17.51 -13.26 5.07
N PRO A 191 17.75 -14.04 4.01
CA PRO A 191 16.71 -14.42 3.06
C PRO A 191 15.52 -15.08 3.78
N GLY A 192 14.30 -14.76 3.34
CA GLY A 192 13.06 -15.16 4.00
C GLY A 192 12.67 -14.15 5.07
N TRP A 193 13.00 -14.46 6.33
CA TRP A 193 12.53 -13.68 7.48
C TRP A 193 13.06 -12.25 7.51
N GLY A 194 14.29 -12.02 7.05
CA GLY A 194 14.85 -10.68 6.98
C GLY A 194 14.07 -9.78 6.02
N ALA A 195 13.50 -10.31 4.94
CA ALA A 195 12.60 -9.56 4.07
C ALA A 195 11.36 -9.08 4.82
N VAL A 196 10.72 -9.97 5.58
CA VAL A 196 9.50 -9.68 6.35
C VAL A 196 9.79 -8.66 7.46
N PHE A 197 10.83 -8.88 8.26
CA PHE A 197 11.23 -7.94 9.30
C PHE A 197 11.66 -6.60 8.74
N GLY A 198 12.40 -6.60 7.63
CA GLY A 198 12.84 -5.39 6.96
C GLY A 198 11.68 -4.52 6.48
N ILE A 199 10.64 -5.13 5.90
CA ILE A 199 9.41 -4.41 5.51
C ILE A 199 8.74 -3.77 6.72
N GLN A 200 8.57 -4.53 7.81
CA GLN A 200 7.92 -4.02 9.03
C GLN A 200 8.72 -2.92 9.73
N LEU A 201 10.05 -3.06 9.77
CA LEU A 201 10.96 -2.05 10.32
C LEU A 201 10.91 -0.77 9.51
N GLY A 202 10.93 -0.87 8.18
CA GLY A 202 10.85 0.30 7.30
C GLY A 202 9.54 1.07 7.46
N ASP A 203 8.41 0.37 7.52
CA ASP A 203 7.09 1.00 7.76
C ASP A 203 7.02 1.65 9.16
N SER A 204 7.48 0.94 10.19
CA SER A 204 7.50 1.46 11.57
C SER A 204 8.40 2.69 11.72
N PHE A 205 9.54 2.71 11.04
CA PHE A 205 10.48 3.84 11.07
C PHE A 205 9.85 5.11 10.47
N VAL A 206 9.18 4.99 9.31
CA VAL A 206 8.52 6.15 8.69
C VAL A 206 7.33 6.61 9.51
N ASN A 207 6.53 5.68 10.04
CA ASN A 207 5.43 6.06 10.91
C ASN A 207 5.92 6.79 12.16
N ALA A 208 7.05 6.38 12.76
CA ALA A 208 7.65 7.08 13.90
C ALA A 208 8.27 8.44 13.54
N LEU A 209 8.70 8.63 12.29
CA LEU A 209 9.30 9.88 11.81
C LEU A 209 8.24 10.95 11.43
N LEU A 210 7.06 10.50 11.02
CA LEU A 210 5.97 11.36 10.52
C LEU A 210 4.83 11.61 11.52
N ASP A 211 4.86 10.90 12.65
CA ASP A 211 4.08 11.18 13.86
C ASP A 211 4.69 12.36 14.63
#